data_AF-A0A839ENG8-F1
#
_entry.id   AF-A0A839ENG8-F1
#
_cell.length_a   1.000
_cell.length_b   1.000
_cell.length_c   1.000
_cell.angle_alpha   90.00
_cell.angle_beta   90.00
_cell.angle_gamma   90.00
#
_symmetry.space_group_name_H-M   'P 1'
#
loop_
_entity.id
_entity.type
_entity.pdbx_description
1 polymer ?
#
loop_
_entity_poly.entity_id
_entity_poly.type
_entity_poly.pdbx_seq_one_letter_code
_entity_poly.pdbx_strand_id
1 'polypeptide(L)'
;MTIVHKHTSINGPKETVTVRRHTDFSTNDGTEFFQVEVPARKGRYMHTSNGRKYYPLDPRPDEVDPQVVAHHLATRCRYNGATQHPIFRTKIFYSVAEHSVYVSLYLEKELGLPQYALEGLFHDGSEAYNGDLIRPLKYDELFRAPFKIVEDLNEHAGAEALNLIYPYPKEIKIADEAVTAAEVIQIVPKDPTEEWGSGKLHDDTRVAPYEIKMMDPWEAKNFFLDRYEEVIAKRSKYRELPKRFTL
;
A
#
# COMPACT_ATOMS: atom_id res chain seq x y z
N MET A 1 8.79 -25.53 -3.23
CA MET A 1 10.23 -25.25 -3.07
C MET A 1 10.34 -24.24 -1.94
N THR A 2 10.99 -24.58 -0.83
CA THR A 2 10.99 -23.74 0.38
C THR A 2 12.41 -23.23 0.57
N ILE A 3 12.60 -21.91 0.61
CA ILE A 3 13.93 -21.31 0.86
C ILE A 3 14.18 -21.42 2.35
N VAL A 4 15.16 -22.25 2.76
CA VAL A 4 15.31 -22.62 4.18
C VAL A 4 16.36 -21.79 4.91
N HIS A 5 17.42 -21.26 4.29
CA HIS A 5 18.38 -20.37 4.98
C HIS A 5 19.12 -19.46 3.98
N LYS A 6 19.26 -18.17 4.31
CA LYS A 6 20.00 -17.18 3.51
C LYS A 6 21.39 -16.97 4.13
N HIS A 7 22.44 -17.53 3.50
CA HIS A 7 23.82 -17.18 3.83
C HIS A 7 24.35 -16.28 2.70
N THR A 8 24.45 -14.99 2.96
CA THR A 8 24.94 -14.04 1.96
C THR A 8 26.47 -14.03 1.98
N SER A 9 27.11 -14.50 0.91
CA SER A 9 28.52 -14.18 0.61
C SER A 9 28.51 -13.13 -0.50
N ILE A 10 29.12 -11.98 -0.25
CA ILE A 10 29.07 -10.84 -1.17
C ILE A 10 30.27 -10.96 -2.11
N ASN A 11 30.10 -11.62 -3.25
CA ASN A 11 31.09 -11.62 -4.33
C ASN A 11 30.39 -11.25 -5.65
N GLY A 12 30.43 -9.96 -6.02
CA GLY A 12 29.94 -9.46 -7.33
C GLY A 12 28.45 -9.10 -7.39
N PRO A 13 27.87 -8.86 -8.60
CA PRO A 13 26.50 -8.36 -8.80
C PRO A 13 25.39 -9.39 -8.51
N LYS A 14 25.74 -10.55 -7.97
CA LYS A 14 24.83 -11.66 -7.70
C LYS A 14 25.03 -12.13 -6.26
N GLU A 15 23.93 -12.47 -5.59
CA GLU A 15 23.92 -13.15 -4.30
C GLU A 15 23.64 -14.64 -4.54
N THR A 16 24.42 -15.52 -3.91
CA THR A 16 24.15 -16.95 -3.92
C THR A 16 23.18 -17.29 -2.79
N VAL A 17 22.08 -17.97 -3.10
CA VAL A 17 21.08 -18.42 -2.11
C VAL A 17 20.95 -19.94 -2.17
N THR A 18 21.03 -20.57 -1.01
CA THR A 18 20.78 -22.01 -0.85
C THR A 18 19.27 -22.27 -0.80
N VAL A 19 18.75 -23.03 -1.77
CA VAL A 19 17.34 -23.41 -1.81
C VAL A 19 17.18 -24.90 -1.50
N ARG A 20 16.18 -25.24 -0.69
CA ARG A 20 15.82 -26.63 -0.37
C ARG A 20 14.70 -27.09 -1.30
N ARG A 21 14.93 -28.20 -2.01
CA ARG A 21 13.89 -28.91 -2.74
C ARG A 21 13.40 -30.08 -1.90
N HIS A 22 12.10 -30.14 -1.62
CA HIS A 22 11.48 -31.39 -1.16
C HIS A 22 11.16 -32.20 -2.41
N THR A 23 11.83 -33.34 -2.60
CA THR A 23 11.43 -34.38 -3.55
C THR A 23 10.38 -35.25 -2.86
N ASP A 24 9.34 -35.64 -3.59
CA ASP A 24 8.14 -36.25 -3.03
C ASP A 24 8.38 -37.55 -2.24
N PHE A 25 7.42 -37.77 -1.34
CA PHE A 25 7.29 -38.84 -0.36
C PHE A 25 7.38 -40.26 -0.97
N SER A 26 8.57 -40.81 -1.13
CA SER A 26 8.83 -42.22 -0.82
C SER A 26 10.33 -42.44 -0.79
N THR A 27 10.80 -43.09 0.28
CA THR A 27 12.20 -43.46 0.59
C THR A 27 13.04 -42.36 1.24
N ASN A 28 13.73 -42.76 2.31
CA ASN A 28 14.54 -41.92 3.19
C ASN A 28 15.70 -41.24 2.43
N ASP A 29 16.00 -40.01 2.87
CA ASP A 29 17.35 -39.38 2.89
C ASP A 29 17.86 -38.55 1.69
N GLY A 30 16.99 -38.03 0.84
CA GLY A 30 17.40 -37.12 -0.25
C GLY A 30 17.08 -35.64 0.00
N THR A 31 17.68 -34.96 0.99
CA THR A 31 17.58 -33.47 1.01
C THR A 31 18.65 -32.88 0.10
N GLU A 32 18.26 -32.48 -1.11
CA GLU A 32 19.15 -31.77 -2.03
C GLU A 32 19.09 -30.25 -1.79
N PHE A 33 20.27 -29.65 -1.57
CA PHE A 33 20.46 -28.21 -1.49
C PHE A 33 21.09 -27.72 -2.78
N PHE A 34 20.48 -26.73 -3.40
CA PHE A 34 21.01 -26.12 -4.63
C PHE A 34 21.35 -24.67 -4.38
N GLN A 35 22.49 -24.24 -4.92
CA GLN A 35 22.86 -22.84 -4.97
C GLN A 35 22.19 -22.21 -6.19
N VAL A 36 21.37 -21.19 -5.96
CA VAL A 36 20.77 -20.38 -7.02
C VAL A 36 21.39 -18.99 -6.94
N GLU A 37 21.91 -18.51 -8.06
CA GLU A 37 22.30 -17.11 -8.17
C GLU A 37 21.05 -16.24 -8.35
N VAL A 38 20.85 -15.30 -7.44
CA VAL A 38 19.83 -14.26 -7.58
C VAL A 38 20.51 -12.91 -7.73
N PRO A 39 19.89 -11.95 -8.44
CA PRO A 39 20.41 -10.58 -8.49
C PRO A 39 20.59 -10.03 -7.07
N ALA A 40 21.74 -9.41 -6.82
CA ALA A 40 22.02 -8.76 -5.54
C ALA A 40 20.99 -7.65 -5.26
N ARG A 41 20.59 -7.48 -4.00
CA ARG A 41 19.63 -6.43 -3.63
C ARG A 41 20.27 -5.04 -3.64
N LYS A 42 19.50 -4.00 -3.96
CA LYS A 42 19.92 -2.60 -3.78
C LYS A 42 19.29 -2.02 -2.52
N GLY A 43 20.06 -1.21 -1.79
CA GLY A 43 19.60 -0.54 -0.57
C GLY A 43 19.55 -1.45 0.67
N ARG A 44 19.07 -0.88 1.79
CA ARG A 44 18.86 -1.60 3.05
C ARG A 44 17.42 -2.13 3.11
N TYR A 45 17.23 -3.22 3.84
CA TYR A 45 15.91 -3.79 4.06
C TYR A 45 15.17 -3.14 5.23
N MET A 46 13.85 -3.24 5.20
CA MET A 46 12.95 -3.07 6.35
C MET A 46 12.32 -4.41 6.74
N HIS A 47 11.72 -4.45 7.93
CA HIS A 47 10.94 -5.59 8.41
C HIS A 47 9.48 -5.48 7.97
N THR A 48 8.93 -6.55 7.41
CA THR A 48 7.49 -6.67 7.14
C THR A 48 6.76 -7.28 8.35
N SER A 49 5.44 -7.08 8.42
CA SER A 49 4.60 -7.58 9.52
C SER A 49 4.56 -9.12 9.61
N ASN A 50 4.87 -9.81 8.51
CA ASN A 50 5.04 -11.27 8.47
C ASN A 50 6.50 -11.72 8.73
N GLY A 51 7.37 -10.83 9.22
CA GLY A 51 8.75 -11.15 9.62
C GLY A 51 9.75 -11.27 8.48
N ARG A 52 9.37 -10.94 7.24
CA ARG A 52 10.27 -10.97 6.07
C ARG A 52 11.04 -9.66 5.93
N LYS A 53 12.06 -9.69 5.06
CA LYS A 53 12.79 -8.50 4.61
C LYS A 53 12.11 -7.94 3.37
N TYR A 54 11.99 -6.63 3.29
CA TYR A 54 11.56 -5.91 2.09
C TYR A 54 12.54 -4.78 1.79
N TYR A 55 12.82 -4.47 0.52
CA TYR A 55 13.83 -3.49 0.13
C TYR A 55 13.17 -2.39 -0.69
N PRO A 56 12.82 -1.23 -0.11
CA PRO A 56 12.10 -0.17 -0.82
C PRO A 56 12.86 0.42 -2.02
N LEU A 57 14.20 0.27 -2.07
CA LEU A 57 15.04 0.70 -3.20
C LEU A 57 15.25 -0.40 -4.26
N ASP A 58 14.70 -1.59 -4.04
CA ASP A 58 14.72 -2.74 -4.95
C ASP A 58 13.46 -3.60 -4.71
N PRO A 59 12.26 -3.02 -4.88
CA PRO A 59 11.02 -3.73 -4.62
C PRO A 59 10.80 -4.79 -5.69
N ARG A 60 10.34 -5.97 -5.28
CA ARG A 60 10.05 -7.08 -6.20
C ARG A 60 8.57 -7.44 -6.13
N PRO A 61 7.89 -7.58 -7.28
CA PRO A 61 6.45 -7.86 -7.31
C PRO A 61 6.05 -9.14 -6.53
N ASP A 62 6.90 -10.16 -6.54
CA ASP A 62 6.66 -11.43 -5.84
C ASP A 62 6.72 -11.30 -4.30
N GLU A 63 7.32 -10.23 -3.79
CA GLU A 63 7.40 -9.91 -2.35
C GLU A 63 6.23 -9.08 -1.84
N VAL A 64 5.40 -8.54 -2.74
CA VAL A 64 4.18 -7.80 -2.39
C VAL A 64 3.11 -8.79 -1.93
N ASP A 65 2.61 -8.58 -0.71
CA ASP A 65 1.61 -9.40 -0.04
C ASP A 65 0.48 -8.49 0.48
N PRO A 66 -0.76 -8.63 0.01
CA PRO A 66 -1.92 -7.85 0.46
C PRO A 66 -2.11 -7.84 1.98
N GLN A 67 -1.80 -8.94 2.68
CA GLN A 67 -1.90 -9.00 4.15
C GLN A 67 -0.86 -8.12 4.84
N VAL A 68 0.34 -8.03 4.25
CA VAL A 68 1.42 -7.15 4.72
C VAL A 68 1.08 -5.70 4.42
N VAL A 69 0.60 -5.38 3.21
CA VAL A 69 0.18 -4.03 2.82
C VAL A 69 -0.93 -3.55 3.76
N ALA A 70 -2.02 -4.32 3.92
CA ALA A 70 -3.13 -3.96 4.80
C ALA A 70 -2.67 -3.66 6.23
N HIS A 71 -1.77 -4.48 6.78
CA HIS A 71 -1.24 -4.27 8.14
C HIS A 71 -0.43 -2.97 8.24
N HIS A 72 0.48 -2.71 7.30
CA HIS A 72 1.31 -1.50 7.35
C HIS A 72 0.46 -0.26 7.11
N LEU A 73 -0.42 -0.24 6.11
CA LEU A 73 -1.30 0.91 5.86
C LEU A 73 -2.22 1.20 7.05
N ALA A 74 -2.71 0.17 7.74
CA ALA A 74 -3.55 0.36 8.93
C ALA A 74 -2.77 0.90 10.14
N THR A 75 -1.44 0.85 10.11
CA THR A 75 -0.54 1.39 11.14
C THR A 75 0.27 2.60 10.63
N ARG A 76 -0.11 3.17 9.48
CA ARG A 76 0.39 4.45 8.97
C ARG A 76 -0.66 5.52 9.22
N CYS A 77 -0.29 6.54 9.99
CA CYS A 77 -1.15 7.70 10.19
C CYS A 77 -1.09 8.61 8.97
N ARG A 78 -2.26 9.08 8.52
CA ARG A 78 -2.35 10.22 7.62
C ARG A 78 -2.11 11.52 8.38
N TYR A 79 -1.77 12.58 7.65
CA TYR A 79 -1.57 13.94 8.18
C TYR A 79 -0.48 14.04 9.27
N ASN A 80 0.45 13.09 9.34
CA ASN A 80 1.37 12.95 10.49
C ASN A 80 0.64 12.95 11.85
N GLY A 81 -0.58 12.42 11.91
CA GLY A 81 -1.38 12.35 13.13
C GLY A 81 -2.08 13.65 13.54
N ALA A 82 -2.08 14.68 12.68
CA ALA A 82 -2.78 15.94 12.93
C ALA A 82 -4.31 15.82 12.71
N THR A 83 -4.92 14.79 13.29
CA THR A 83 -6.35 14.47 13.15
C THR A 83 -7.03 14.33 14.51
N GLN A 84 -8.26 14.81 14.63
CA GLN A 84 -9.08 14.67 15.84
C GLN A 84 -10.51 14.29 15.46
N HIS A 85 -11.03 13.22 16.07
CA HIS A 85 -12.43 12.86 15.87
C HIS A 85 -13.35 13.89 16.55
N PRO A 86 -14.40 14.40 15.87
CA PRO A 86 -15.22 15.50 16.38
C PRO A 86 -16.01 15.14 17.65
N ILE A 87 -16.41 13.87 17.79
CA ILE A 87 -17.17 13.35 18.95
C ILE A 87 -16.27 12.60 19.96
N PHE A 88 -15.52 11.58 19.51
CA PHE A 88 -14.74 10.70 20.39
C PHE A 88 -13.29 11.16 20.55
N ARG A 89 -12.99 11.88 21.65
CA ARG A 89 -11.61 12.36 21.93
C ARG A 89 -10.54 11.28 22.05
N THR A 90 -10.93 10.01 22.23
CA THR A 90 -10.02 8.86 22.27
C THR A 90 -9.52 8.46 20.88
N LYS A 91 -10.20 8.88 19.81
CA LYS A 91 -9.82 8.60 18.43
C LYS A 91 -8.92 9.72 17.91
N ILE A 92 -7.62 9.47 17.97
CA ILE A 92 -6.55 10.40 17.57
C ILE A 92 -5.77 9.93 16.33
N PHE A 93 -6.24 8.87 15.69
CA PHE A 93 -5.52 8.20 14.61
C PHE A 93 -6.44 7.97 13.41
N TYR A 94 -6.00 8.40 12.23
CA TYR A 94 -6.66 8.11 10.97
C TYR A 94 -5.65 7.42 10.04
N SER A 95 -6.01 6.24 9.55
CA SER A 95 -5.06 5.36 8.85
C SER A 95 -5.11 5.51 7.33
N VAL A 96 -4.00 5.21 6.65
CA VAL A 96 -3.97 5.09 5.19
C VAL A 96 -4.91 3.97 4.73
N ALA A 97 -5.02 2.87 5.48
CA ALA A 97 -5.92 1.76 5.12
C ALA A 97 -7.39 2.19 5.04
N GLU A 98 -7.87 2.96 6.03
CA GLU A 98 -9.25 3.48 6.05
C GLU A 98 -9.51 4.42 4.86
N HIS A 99 -8.57 5.33 4.58
CA HIS A 99 -8.60 6.18 3.39
C HIS A 99 -8.71 5.37 2.09
N SER A 100 -7.82 4.38 1.89
CA SER A 100 -7.80 3.57 0.66
C SER A 100 -9.10 2.80 0.42
N VAL A 101 -9.76 2.34 1.48
CA VAL A 101 -11.08 1.69 1.34
C VAL A 101 -12.13 2.69 0.87
N TYR A 102 -12.18 3.90 1.45
CA TYR A 102 -13.10 4.93 0.99
C TYR A 102 -12.83 5.35 -0.46
N VAL A 103 -11.57 5.43 -0.90
CA VAL A 103 -11.23 5.69 -2.31
C VAL A 103 -11.76 4.57 -3.21
N SER A 104 -11.55 3.30 -2.84
CA SER A 104 -12.08 2.14 -3.55
C SER A 104 -13.61 2.13 -3.62
N LEU A 105 -14.28 2.52 -2.54
CA LEU A 105 -15.74 2.61 -2.47
C LEU A 105 -16.27 3.77 -3.32
N TYR A 106 -15.59 4.93 -3.30
CA TYR A 106 -15.98 6.10 -4.09
C TYR A 106 -15.95 5.80 -5.59
N LEU A 107 -14.88 5.14 -6.05
CA LEU A 107 -14.75 4.69 -7.44
C LEU A 107 -15.90 3.77 -7.84
N GLU A 108 -16.23 2.78 -7.01
CA GLU A 108 -17.30 1.84 -7.35
C GLU A 108 -18.69 2.46 -7.26
N LYS A 109 -19.01 3.10 -6.13
CA LYS A 109 -20.38 3.46 -5.76
C LYS A 109 -20.79 4.84 -6.26
N GLU A 110 -19.87 5.80 -6.24
CA GLU A 110 -20.17 7.20 -6.58
C GLU A 110 -19.80 7.52 -8.03
N LEU A 111 -18.70 6.96 -8.53
CA LEU A 111 -18.28 7.15 -9.93
C LEU A 111 -18.81 6.06 -10.87
N GLY A 112 -19.30 4.94 -10.35
CA GLY A 112 -19.79 3.83 -11.17
C GLY A 112 -18.67 3.13 -11.95
N LEU A 113 -17.45 3.10 -11.41
CA LEU A 113 -16.23 2.55 -12.02
C LEU A 113 -15.70 1.35 -11.23
N PRO A 114 -16.46 0.26 -11.08
CA PRO A 114 -16.03 -0.92 -10.32
C PRO A 114 -14.75 -1.57 -10.88
N GLN A 115 -14.44 -1.36 -12.16
CA GLN A 115 -13.19 -1.82 -12.78
C GLN A 115 -11.93 -1.19 -12.16
N TYR A 116 -12.06 -0.03 -11.49
CA TYR A 116 -10.96 0.68 -10.85
C TYR A 116 -10.94 0.53 -9.33
N ALA A 117 -11.85 -0.26 -8.75
CA ALA A 117 -11.95 -0.42 -7.31
C ALA A 117 -10.67 -1.01 -6.69
N LEU A 118 -9.95 -1.89 -7.40
CA LEU A 118 -8.71 -2.49 -6.90
C LEU A 118 -7.54 -1.50 -6.98
N GLU A 119 -7.44 -0.77 -8.10
CA GLU A 119 -6.51 0.34 -8.26
C GLU A 119 -6.71 1.38 -7.15
N GLY A 120 -7.94 1.76 -6.85
CA GLY A 120 -8.25 2.69 -5.75
C GLY A 120 -7.90 2.14 -4.37
N LEU A 121 -8.09 0.84 -4.14
CA LEU A 121 -7.71 0.22 -2.86
C LEU A 121 -6.19 0.19 -2.66
N PHE A 122 -5.41 0.07 -3.73
CA PHE A 122 -3.95 -0.06 -3.69
C PHE A 122 -3.18 1.18 -4.17
N HIS A 123 -3.85 2.32 -4.41
CA HIS A 123 -3.19 3.50 -4.96
C HIS A 123 -2.07 4.02 -4.03
N ASP A 124 -2.32 4.06 -2.72
CA ASP A 124 -1.32 4.35 -1.68
C ASP A 124 -0.63 3.07 -1.17
N GLY A 125 -0.68 1.96 -1.92
CA GLY A 125 -0.11 0.68 -1.51
C GLY A 125 1.40 0.74 -1.27
N SER A 126 2.10 1.64 -1.96
CA SER A 126 3.54 1.88 -1.79
C SER A 126 3.89 2.44 -0.40
N GLU A 127 2.95 3.13 0.27
CA GLU A 127 3.11 3.73 1.61
C GLU A 127 3.30 2.69 2.71
N ALA A 128 2.98 1.43 2.43
CA ALA A 128 3.33 0.30 3.28
C ALA A 128 4.85 0.16 3.46
N TYR A 129 5.65 0.68 2.52
CA TYR A 129 7.09 0.46 2.45
C TYR A 129 7.91 1.75 2.48
N ASN A 130 7.44 2.82 1.82
CA ASN A 130 8.13 4.11 1.77
C ASN A 130 7.55 5.16 2.75
N GLY A 131 6.37 4.89 3.34
CA GLY A 131 5.66 5.76 4.27
C GLY A 131 4.81 6.84 3.60
N ASP A 132 3.77 7.30 4.30
CA ASP A 132 2.96 8.45 3.90
C ASP A 132 3.76 9.75 4.10
N LEU A 133 4.04 10.44 2.99
CA LEU A 133 4.72 11.73 3.02
C LEU A 133 3.71 12.87 2.91
N ILE A 134 3.68 13.72 3.93
CA ILE A 134 2.78 14.88 3.98
C ILE A 134 2.90 15.78 2.75
N ARG A 135 1.76 16.28 2.27
CA ARG A 135 1.64 17.09 1.05
C ARG A 135 2.67 18.23 0.95
N PRO A 136 2.95 19.03 2.02
CA PRO A 136 3.96 20.09 1.93
C PRO A 136 5.33 19.56 1.47
N LEU A 137 5.80 18.45 2.04
CA LEU A 137 7.08 17.84 1.64
C LEU A 137 7.00 17.10 0.32
N LYS A 138 5.85 16.47 0.02
CA LYS A 138 5.62 15.75 -1.25
C LYS A 138 5.67 16.69 -2.46
N TYR A 139 5.27 17.95 -2.31
CA TYR A 139 5.27 18.94 -3.39
C TYR A 139 6.43 19.94 -3.32
N ASP A 140 7.25 19.91 -2.28
CA ASP A 140 8.44 20.76 -2.15
C ASP A 140 9.61 20.26 -3.01
N GLU A 141 10.27 21.16 -3.75
CA GLU A 141 11.38 20.82 -4.64
C GLU A 141 12.58 20.18 -3.91
N LEU A 142 12.81 20.55 -2.64
CA LEU A 142 13.91 20.04 -1.83
C LEU A 142 13.79 18.53 -1.56
N PHE A 143 12.57 18.01 -1.48
CA PHE A 143 12.31 16.63 -1.03
C PHE A 143 11.64 15.75 -2.09
N ARG A 144 10.85 16.33 -2.99
CA ARG A 144 10.02 15.59 -3.96
C ARG A 144 10.80 14.65 -4.86
N ALA A 145 11.88 15.12 -5.48
CA ALA A 145 12.60 14.36 -6.50
C ALA A 145 13.15 13.00 -5.99
N PRO A 146 13.93 12.93 -4.89
CA PRO A 146 14.42 11.66 -4.38
C PRO A 146 13.30 10.75 -3.85
N PHE A 147 12.28 11.30 -3.19
CA PHE A 147 11.16 10.50 -2.68
C PHE A 147 10.35 9.88 -3.82
N LYS A 148 10.06 10.66 -4.87
CA LYS A 148 9.32 10.19 -6.05
C LYS A 148 9.96 8.99 -6.73
N ILE A 149 11.28 8.91 -6.78
CA ILE A 149 11.97 7.74 -7.34
C ILE A 149 11.62 6.47 -6.55
N VAL A 150 11.61 6.56 -5.22
CA VAL A 150 11.27 5.43 -4.34
C VAL A 150 9.78 5.10 -4.45
N GLU A 151 8.93 6.11 -4.47
CA GLU A 151 7.47 5.97 -4.71
C GLU A 151 7.19 5.22 -6.01
N ASP A 152 7.72 5.69 -7.14
CA ASP A 152 7.51 5.09 -8.45
C ASP A 152 7.98 3.63 -8.52
N LEU A 153 9.11 3.29 -7.88
CA LEU A 153 9.60 1.91 -7.81
C LEU A 153 8.60 0.99 -7.08
N ASN A 154 8.07 1.43 -5.94
CA ASN A 154 7.19 0.61 -5.11
C ASN A 154 5.77 0.53 -5.71
N GLU A 155 5.26 1.62 -6.27
CA GLU A 155 3.99 1.63 -7.01
C GLU A 155 4.05 0.69 -8.21
N HIS A 156 5.13 0.74 -9.00
CA HIS A 156 5.29 -0.14 -10.14
C HIS A 156 5.33 -1.62 -9.74
N ALA A 157 6.11 -1.96 -8.70
CA ALA A 157 6.17 -3.32 -8.19
C ALA A 157 4.82 -3.81 -7.64
N GLY A 158 4.06 -2.95 -6.96
CA GLY A 158 2.71 -3.25 -6.48
C GLY A 158 1.71 -3.43 -7.63
N ALA A 159 1.79 -2.59 -8.66
CA ALA A 159 0.96 -2.70 -9.84
C ALA A 159 1.23 -3.98 -10.63
N GLU A 160 2.49 -4.34 -10.84
CA GLU A 160 2.88 -5.60 -11.47
C GLU A 160 2.42 -6.80 -10.62
N ALA A 161 2.61 -6.71 -9.31
CA ALA A 161 2.25 -7.76 -8.36
C ALA A 161 0.79 -8.19 -8.48
N LEU A 162 -0.12 -7.22 -8.61
CA LEU A 162 -1.58 -7.40 -8.59
C LEU A 162 -2.23 -7.27 -9.98
N ASN A 163 -1.45 -7.05 -11.03
CA ASN A 163 -1.92 -6.71 -12.39
C ASN A 163 -2.88 -5.51 -12.38
N LEU A 164 -2.45 -4.41 -11.76
CA LEU A 164 -3.16 -3.12 -11.76
C LEU A 164 -2.82 -2.33 -13.03
N ILE A 165 -3.65 -1.33 -13.34
CA ILE A 165 -3.30 -0.32 -14.34
C ILE A 165 -2.24 0.63 -13.76
N TYR A 166 -1.11 0.77 -14.45
CA TYR A 166 -0.07 1.74 -14.10
C TYR A 166 0.51 2.40 -15.37
N PRO A 167 0.70 3.74 -15.41
CA PRO A 167 0.31 4.72 -14.39
C PRO A 167 -1.20 4.71 -14.11
N TYR A 168 -1.59 5.06 -12.87
CA TYR A 168 -3.00 4.99 -12.46
C TYR A 168 -3.91 5.90 -13.30
N PRO A 169 -5.14 5.48 -13.61
CA PRO A 169 -6.13 6.34 -14.26
C PRO A 169 -6.41 7.61 -13.45
N LYS A 170 -6.74 8.71 -14.11
CA LYS A 170 -7.03 10.01 -13.45
C LYS A 170 -8.20 9.91 -12.47
N GLU A 171 -9.11 8.97 -12.67
CA GLU A 171 -10.27 8.71 -11.81
C GLU A 171 -9.85 8.32 -10.41
N ILE A 172 -8.70 7.66 -10.25
CA ILE A 172 -8.12 7.35 -8.93
C ILE A 172 -7.80 8.64 -8.18
N LYS A 173 -7.18 9.62 -8.87
CA LYS A 173 -6.85 10.91 -8.28
C LYS A 173 -8.10 11.71 -7.91
N ILE A 174 -9.14 11.66 -8.75
CA ILE A 174 -10.44 12.29 -8.45
C ILE A 174 -11.05 11.70 -7.17
N ALA A 175 -10.96 10.38 -6.99
CA ALA A 175 -11.48 9.70 -5.80
C ALA A 175 -10.65 10.01 -4.55
N ASP A 176 -9.32 9.95 -4.63
CA ASP A 176 -8.39 10.34 -3.54
C ASP A 176 -8.66 11.76 -3.04
N GLU A 177 -8.77 12.75 -3.94
CA GLU A 177 -9.05 14.13 -3.56
C GLU A 177 -10.46 14.29 -2.95
N ALA A 178 -11.49 13.60 -3.48
CA ALA A 178 -12.83 13.66 -2.90
C ALA A 178 -12.90 13.10 -1.47
N VAL A 179 -12.17 12.01 -1.18
CA VAL A 179 -12.08 11.45 0.17
C VAL A 179 -11.22 12.34 1.07
N THR A 180 -10.09 12.87 0.57
CA THR A 180 -9.27 13.86 1.28
C THR A 180 -10.09 15.09 1.69
N ALA A 181 -10.96 15.59 0.82
CA ALA A 181 -11.84 16.72 1.14
C ALA A 181 -12.79 16.39 2.30
N ALA A 182 -13.37 15.18 2.31
CA ALA A 182 -14.21 14.71 3.42
C ALA A 182 -13.43 14.61 4.74
N GLU A 183 -12.19 14.11 4.70
CA GLU A 183 -11.28 14.05 5.85
C GLU A 183 -10.97 15.44 6.40
N VAL A 184 -10.56 16.38 5.53
CA VAL A 184 -10.20 17.75 5.92
C VAL A 184 -11.39 18.48 6.56
N ILE A 185 -12.61 18.22 6.09
CA ILE A 185 -13.83 18.81 6.65
C ILE A 185 -14.15 18.22 8.03
N GLN A 186 -13.99 16.90 8.21
CA GLN A 186 -14.51 16.20 9.39
C GLN A 186 -13.51 16.07 10.54
N ILE A 187 -12.21 15.86 10.24
CA ILE A 187 -11.25 15.39 11.24
C ILE A 187 -9.94 16.19 11.31
N VAL A 188 -9.73 17.17 10.42
CA VAL A 188 -8.55 18.06 10.49
C VAL A 188 -8.92 19.34 11.25
N PRO A 189 -8.41 19.55 12.47
CA PRO A 189 -8.74 20.73 13.27
C PRO A 189 -8.15 21.99 12.63
N LYS A 190 -8.88 23.09 12.73
CA LYS A 190 -8.49 24.41 12.24
C LYS A 190 -8.63 25.43 13.36
N ASP A 191 -7.55 26.13 13.68
CA ASP A 191 -7.61 27.23 14.65
C ASP A 191 -8.44 28.37 14.03
N PRO A 192 -9.52 28.85 14.67
CA PRO A 192 -10.38 29.91 14.13
C PRO A 192 -9.68 31.28 14.06
N THR A 193 -8.52 31.44 14.69
CA THR A 193 -7.71 32.67 14.63
C THR A 193 -6.76 32.70 13.44
N GLU A 194 -6.62 31.59 12.72
CA GLU A 194 -5.76 31.45 11.54
C GLU A 194 -6.55 31.42 10.23
N GLU A 195 -5.88 31.80 9.14
CA GLU A 195 -6.42 31.76 7.78
C GLU A 195 -6.04 30.43 7.11
N TRP A 196 -7.05 29.64 6.71
CA TRP A 196 -6.87 28.28 6.16
C TRP A 196 -7.31 28.14 4.69
N GLY A 197 -7.78 29.21 4.07
CA GLY A 197 -8.29 29.22 2.70
C GLY A 197 -7.18 29.37 1.65
N SER A 198 -6.08 30.04 1.97
CA SER A 198 -4.91 30.13 1.09
C SER A 198 -4.02 28.89 1.16
N GLY A 199 -3.28 28.62 0.08
CA GLY A 199 -2.26 27.54 0.06
C GLY A 199 -2.80 26.11 0.14
N LYS A 200 -4.09 25.88 -0.14
CA LYS A 200 -4.66 24.53 -0.19
C LYS A 200 -3.86 23.64 -1.15
N LEU A 201 -3.41 22.50 -0.64
CA LEU A 201 -2.69 21.49 -1.41
C LEU A 201 -3.59 20.33 -1.88
N HIS A 202 -4.91 20.43 -1.71
CA HIS A 202 -5.90 19.44 -2.12
C HIS A 202 -7.07 20.10 -2.87
N ASP A 203 -7.72 19.34 -3.75
CA ASP A 203 -8.91 19.73 -4.50
C ASP A 203 -10.15 19.38 -3.69
N ASP A 204 -10.97 20.39 -3.36
CA ASP A 204 -12.20 20.26 -2.59
C ASP A 204 -13.47 20.46 -3.42
N THR A 205 -13.37 20.40 -4.76
CA THR A 205 -14.53 20.52 -5.68
C THR A 205 -15.51 19.36 -5.55
N ARG A 206 -15.06 18.21 -5.04
CA ARG A 206 -15.87 17.04 -4.71
C ARG A 206 -15.61 16.65 -3.27
N VAL A 207 -16.65 16.16 -2.60
CA VAL A 207 -16.56 15.63 -1.24
C VAL A 207 -17.20 14.26 -1.23
N ALA A 208 -16.46 13.25 -0.78
CA ALA A 208 -16.99 11.89 -0.64
C ALA A 208 -18.10 11.85 0.42
N PRO A 209 -19.22 11.14 0.17
CA PRO A 209 -20.36 11.10 1.09
C PRO A 209 -20.14 10.08 2.23
N TYR A 210 -18.93 9.98 2.76
CA TYR A 210 -18.57 9.03 3.79
C TYR A 210 -18.30 9.74 5.12
N GLU A 211 -18.80 9.15 6.20
CA GLU A 211 -18.43 9.54 7.56
C GLU A 211 -17.08 8.91 7.91
N ILE A 212 -16.09 9.74 8.24
CA ILE A 212 -14.75 9.29 8.58
C ILE A 212 -14.76 8.74 10.01
N LYS A 213 -14.43 7.45 10.17
CA LYS A 213 -14.61 6.71 11.43
C LYS A 213 -13.40 6.79 12.34
N MET A 214 -12.20 7.03 11.81
CA MET A 214 -10.94 7.00 12.56
C MET A 214 -10.82 5.67 13.33
N MET A 215 -10.85 4.59 12.57
CA MET A 215 -10.80 3.20 13.06
C MET A 215 -9.49 2.93 13.77
N ASP A 216 -9.53 2.06 14.78
CA ASP A 216 -8.29 1.56 15.39
C ASP A 216 -7.53 0.69 14.37
N PRO A 217 -6.20 0.56 14.45
CA PRO A 217 -5.41 -0.12 13.42
C PRO A 217 -5.87 -1.53 13.07
N TRP A 218 -6.37 -2.29 14.04
CA TRP A 218 -6.90 -3.63 13.78
C TRP A 218 -8.20 -3.60 12.95
N GLU A 219 -9.11 -2.67 13.27
CA GLU A 219 -10.37 -2.49 12.57
C GLU A 219 -10.12 -2.00 11.13
N ALA A 220 -9.25 -1.01 10.95
CA ALA A 220 -8.86 -0.51 9.63
C ALA A 220 -8.20 -1.59 8.77
N LYS A 221 -7.37 -2.45 9.36
CA LYS A 221 -6.76 -3.59 8.67
C LYS A 221 -7.84 -4.53 8.13
N ASN A 222 -8.82 -4.91 8.95
CA ASN A 222 -9.90 -5.80 8.51
C ASN A 222 -10.78 -5.13 7.47
N PHE A 223 -11.12 -3.84 7.65
CA PHE A 223 -11.88 -3.08 6.65
C PHE A 223 -11.21 -3.08 5.27
N PHE A 224 -9.88 -2.97 5.23
CA PHE A 224 -9.10 -3.10 4.00
C PHE A 224 -9.18 -4.51 3.41
N LEU A 225 -9.00 -5.55 4.22
CA LEU A 225 -9.02 -6.94 3.75
C LEU A 225 -10.40 -7.40 3.30
N ASP A 226 -11.45 -7.02 4.01
CA ASP A 226 -12.84 -7.27 3.61
C ASP A 226 -13.11 -6.62 2.25
N ARG A 227 -12.70 -5.36 2.08
CA ARG A 227 -12.82 -4.67 0.79
C ARG A 227 -11.99 -5.34 -0.30
N TYR A 228 -10.78 -5.80 0.03
CA TYR A 228 -9.94 -6.53 -0.91
C TYR A 228 -10.64 -7.80 -1.40
N GLU A 229 -11.20 -8.61 -0.50
CA GLU A 229 -11.94 -9.83 -0.82
C GLU A 229 -13.16 -9.55 -1.72
N GLU A 230 -13.94 -8.52 -1.41
CA GLU A 230 -15.06 -8.08 -2.24
C GLU A 230 -14.63 -7.71 -3.67
N VAL A 231 -13.51 -7.01 -3.80
CA VAL A 231 -13.01 -6.50 -5.07
C VAL A 231 -12.39 -7.60 -5.92
N ILE A 232 -11.59 -8.49 -5.32
CA ILE A 232 -10.97 -9.60 -6.06
C ILE A 232 -12.00 -10.61 -6.56
N ALA A 233 -13.09 -10.85 -5.81
CA ALA A 233 -14.14 -11.79 -6.19
C ALA A 233 -14.83 -11.41 -7.52
N LYS A 234 -14.87 -10.12 -7.86
CA LYS A 234 -15.41 -9.61 -9.13
C LYS A 234 -14.34 -9.16 -10.13
N ARG A 235 -13.06 -9.17 -9.75
CA ARG A 235 -11.96 -8.60 -10.55
C ARG A 235 -11.82 -9.26 -11.92
N SER A 236 -12.05 -10.57 -12.01
CA SER A 236 -12.03 -11.33 -13.27
C SER A 236 -12.99 -10.80 -14.35
N LYS A 237 -14.04 -10.06 -13.99
CA LYS A 237 -14.95 -9.39 -14.95
C LYS A 237 -14.29 -8.22 -15.69
N TYR A 238 -13.20 -7.68 -15.15
CA TYR A 238 -12.55 -6.46 -15.61
C TYR A 238 -11.10 -6.70 -16.03
N ARG A 239 -10.34 -7.42 -15.20
CA ARG A 239 -8.92 -7.72 -15.43
C ARG A 239 -8.51 -8.95 -14.63
N GLU A 240 -7.78 -9.88 -15.23
CA GLU A 240 -7.38 -11.11 -14.54
C GLU A 240 -6.39 -10.82 -13.39
N LEU A 241 -6.58 -11.49 -12.26
CA LEU A 241 -5.59 -11.51 -11.19
C LEU A 241 -4.51 -12.55 -11.51
N PRO A 242 -3.24 -12.29 -11.14
CA PRO A 242 -2.20 -13.31 -11.20
C PRO A 242 -2.61 -14.56 -10.42
N LYS A 243 -2.25 -15.75 -10.92
CA LYS A 243 -2.67 -17.05 -10.36
C LYS A 243 -2.45 -17.20 -8.85
N ARG A 244 -1.43 -16.53 -8.29
CA ARG A 244 -1.14 -16.55 -6.85
C ARG A 244 -2.19 -15.85 -5.98
N PHE A 245 -3.08 -15.07 -6.58
CA PHE A 245 -4.16 -14.34 -5.90
C PHE A 245 -5.55 -14.78 -6.36
N THR A 246 -5.64 -15.75 -7.28
CA THR A 246 -6.90 -16.37 -7.64
C THR A 246 -7.30 -17.34 -6.53
N LEU A 247 -8.55 -17.26 -6.08
CA LEU A 247 -9.15 -18.18 -5.10
C LEU A 247 -9.37 -19.57 -5.71
#